data_AF-A0A8B3NJW7-F1
#
_entry.id   AF-A0A8B3NJW7-F1
#
_cell.length_a   1.000
_cell.length_b   1.000
_cell.length_c   1.000
_cell.angle_alpha   90.00
_cell.angle_beta   90.00
_cell.angle_gamma   90.00
#
_symmetry.space_group_name_H-M   'P 1'
#
loop_
_entity.id
_entity.type
_entity.pdbx_description
1 polymer ?
#
loop_
_entity_poly.entity_id
_entity_poly.type
_entity_poly.pdbx_seq_one_letter_code
_entity_poly.pdbx_strand_id
1 'polypeptide(L)'
;GRAIYEEGARVERFKPGYVKASDPVSPLRALTRRPGTLLGPNAQSPAARYDAVKADILQFHRVAVERLWEWMAAKAVIDGKVVIEGKDMPQRLVDFGRAAGHTVVLGAGARWGDPGVSILDDIQGWADMMHSAEFGGAPNRITVGTDAWGVMRRDSEILAEMDLTRRGNADLTIKTGLMTTGEVRYGGTLGGG
;
A
#
# COMPACT_ATOMS: atom_id res chain seq x y z
N GLY A 1 -29.74 -34.92 -22.37
CA GLY A 1 -28.75 -33.83 -22.45
C GLY A 1 -28.49 -33.33 -21.04
N ARG A 2 -27.22 -33.15 -20.66
CA ARG A 2 -26.86 -32.60 -19.35
C ARG A 2 -26.87 -31.07 -19.43
N ALA A 3 -27.31 -30.39 -18.38
CA ALA A 3 -27.27 -28.93 -18.32
C ALA A 3 -25.80 -28.45 -18.41
N ILE A 4 -25.56 -27.47 -19.28
CA ILE A 4 -24.24 -26.89 -19.55
C ILE A 4 -23.89 -25.81 -18.51
N TYR A 5 -24.89 -25.25 -17.84
CA TYR A 5 -24.75 -24.22 -16.83
C TYR A 5 -25.02 -24.78 -15.44
N GLU A 6 -23.98 -24.81 -14.60
CA GLU A 6 -24.10 -24.91 -13.14
C GLU A 6 -23.69 -23.56 -12.55
N GLU A 7 -24.59 -22.91 -11.81
CA GLU A 7 -24.32 -21.66 -11.13
C GLU A 7 -23.88 -21.97 -9.69
N GLY A 8 -22.60 -21.76 -9.40
CA GLY A 8 -22.01 -21.92 -8.07
C GLY A 8 -21.82 -20.55 -7.41
N ALA A 9 -22.25 -20.41 -6.15
CA ALA A 9 -21.98 -19.22 -5.34
C ALA A 9 -21.17 -19.58 -4.10
N ARG A 10 -20.08 -18.84 -3.84
CA ARG A 10 -19.29 -18.94 -2.60
C ARG A 10 -19.69 -17.80 -1.66
N VAL A 11 -20.16 -18.15 -0.47
CA VAL A 11 -20.52 -17.18 0.57
C VAL A 11 -19.63 -17.42 1.78
N GLU A 12 -18.90 -16.40 2.21
CA GLU A 12 -18.08 -16.44 3.42
C GLU A 12 -18.54 -15.37 4.41
N ARG A 13 -18.53 -15.72 5.70
CA ARG A 13 -18.91 -14.81 6.79
C ARG A 13 -17.71 -14.60 7.71
N PHE A 14 -17.28 -13.36 7.82
CA PHE A 14 -16.22 -12.95 8.73
C PHE A 14 -16.75 -12.01 9.82
N LYS A 15 -16.26 -12.18 11.06
CA LYS A 15 -16.54 -11.25 12.18
C LYS A 15 -15.31 -10.35 12.36
N PRO A 16 -15.45 -9.01 12.18
CA PRO A 16 -14.31 -8.10 12.26
C PRO A 16 -13.69 -8.09 13.66
N GLY A 17 -12.38 -7.84 13.69
CA GLY A 17 -11.63 -7.63 14.93
C GLY A 17 -12.08 -6.36 15.64
N TYR A 18 -12.14 -6.39 16.97
CA TYR A 18 -12.48 -5.24 17.78
C TYR A 18 -11.21 -4.49 18.22
N VAL A 19 -11.11 -3.21 17.86
CA VAL A 19 -9.95 -2.36 18.21
C VAL A 19 -10.44 -1.26 19.13
N LYS A 20 -9.89 -1.20 20.34
CA LYS A 20 -10.19 -0.17 21.33
C LYS A 20 -8.90 0.40 21.89
N ALA A 21 -8.53 1.58 21.40
CA ALA A 21 -7.45 2.36 22.00
C ALA A 21 -7.95 3.00 23.30
N SER A 22 -7.15 2.94 24.35
CA SER A 22 -7.44 3.60 25.63
C SER A 22 -6.12 4.06 26.23
N ASP A 23 -6.05 5.34 26.57
CA ASP A 23 -4.90 5.94 27.23
C ASP A 23 -5.38 6.78 28.42
N PRO A 24 -4.68 6.72 29.57
CA PRO A 24 -5.00 7.56 30.71
C PRO A 24 -4.60 9.02 30.45
N VAL A 25 -5.49 9.95 30.78
CA VAL A 25 -5.18 11.39 30.81
C VAL A 25 -4.57 11.72 32.16
N SER A 26 -3.23 11.75 32.25
CA SER A 26 -2.53 12.10 33.49
C SER A 26 -2.61 13.60 33.79
N PRO A 27 -2.97 14.02 35.03
CA PRO A 27 -2.99 15.43 35.43
C PRO A 27 -1.63 16.13 35.27
N LEU A 28 -0.52 15.39 35.47
CA LEU A 28 0.85 15.90 35.31
C LEU A 28 1.16 16.30 33.85
N ARG A 29 0.57 15.60 32.88
CA ARG A 29 0.68 15.92 31.45
C ARG A 29 -0.06 17.21 31.09
N ALA A 30 -1.18 17.50 31.75
CA ALA A 30 -1.96 18.73 31.58
C ALA A 30 -1.32 19.96 32.28
N LEU A 31 -0.55 19.73 33.35
CA LEU A 31 0.21 20.77 34.05
C LEU A 31 1.47 21.21 33.29
N THR A 32 2.03 20.33 32.45
CA THR A 32 3.22 20.61 31.63
C THR A 32 2.88 21.56 30.47
N ARG A 33 3.64 22.66 30.31
CA ARG A 33 3.39 23.67 29.26
C ARG A 33 3.92 23.19 27.91
N ARG A 34 3.15 23.40 26.83
CA ARG A 34 3.58 23.08 25.46
C ARG A 34 4.64 24.07 24.95
N PRO A 35 5.64 23.62 24.17
CA PRO A 35 6.57 24.51 23.49
C PRO A 35 5.82 25.58 22.67
N GLY A 36 6.26 26.85 22.72
CA GLY A 36 5.60 27.96 22.01
C GLY A 36 4.53 28.72 22.80
N THR A 37 4.13 28.24 23.98
CA THR A 37 3.20 28.98 24.90
C THR A 37 3.94 29.83 25.95
N LEU A 38 5.26 29.94 25.85
CA LEU A 38 6.14 30.53 26.86
C LEU A 38 6.07 32.08 26.95
N LEU A 39 5.60 32.77 25.90
CA LEU A 39 5.77 34.23 25.78
C LEU A 39 4.48 35.02 25.49
N GLY A 40 3.31 34.35 25.45
CA GLY A 40 2.03 35.02 25.15
C GLY A 40 1.31 35.50 26.42
N PRO A 41 0.66 36.68 26.41
CA PRO A 41 -0.12 37.19 27.55
C PRO A 41 -1.35 36.34 27.92
N ASN A 42 -1.69 35.34 27.10
CA ASN A 42 -2.84 34.45 27.28
C ASN A 42 -2.40 33.07 27.78
N ALA A 43 -1.86 33.00 29.00
CA ALA A 43 -1.52 31.72 29.63
C ALA A 43 -2.78 30.84 29.75
N GLN A 44 -2.84 29.74 29.00
CA GLN A 44 -4.01 28.84 29.00
C GLN A 44 -4.33 28.35 30.42
N SER A 45 -5.61 28.34 30.78
CA SER A 45 -6.08 27.79 32.05
C SER A 45 -5.74 26.29 32.17
N PRO A 46 -5.60 25.73 33.39
CA PRO A 46 -5.39 24.30 33.55
C PRO A 46 -6.46 23.43 32.88
N ALA A 47 -7.71 23.90 32.84
CA ALA A 47 -8.81 23.23 32.13
C ALA A 47 -8.58 23.21 30.60
N ALA A 48 -8.21 24.34 30.00
CA ALA A 48 -7.92 24.42 28.57
C ALA A 48 -6.74 23.52 28.16
N ARG A 49 -5.73 23.37 29.03
CA ARG A 49 -4.60 22.44 28.78
C ARG A 49 -5.03 20.98 28.87
N TYR A 50 -5.90 20.65 29.81
CA TYR A 50 -6.46 19.30 29.96
C TYR A 50 -7.26 18.89 28.72
N ASP A 51 -8.11 19.78 28.18
CA ASP A 51 -8.85 19.53 26.95
C ASP A 51 -7.93 19.43 25.72
N ALA A 52 -6.85 20.22 25.67
CA ALA A 52 -5.84 20.09 24.62
C ALA A 52 -5.13 18.72 24.67
N VAL A 53 -4.80 18.19 25.86
CA VAL A 53 -4.19 16.86 25.99
C VAL A 53 -5.15 15.76 25.56
N LYS A 54 -6.44 15.88 25.89
CA LYS A 54 -7.46 14.96 25.38
C LYS A 54 -7.52 14.98 23.86
N ALA A 55 -7.51 16.16 23.24
CA ALA A 55 -7.54 16.30 21.79
C ALA A 55 -6.33 15.62 21.13
N ASP A 56 -5.12 15.81 21.68
CA ASP A 56 -3.91 15.13 21.19
C ASP A 56 -4.03 13.60 21.28
N ILE A 57 -4.54 13.08 22.41
CA ILE A 57 -4.73 11.63 22.61
C ILE A 57 -5.74 11.08 21.61
N LEU A 58 -6.86 11.78 21.40
CA LEU A 58 -7.87 11.39 20.41
C LEU A 58 -7.31 11.41 18.99
N GLN A 59 -6.51 12.42 18.64
CA GLN A 59 -5.83 12.48 17.35
C GLN A 59 -4.86 11.30 17.19
N PHE A 60 -4.08 10.99 18.23
CA PHE A 60 -3.17 9.85 18.21
C PHE A 60 -3.91 8.52 18.04
N HIS A 61 -5.01 8.31 18.78
CA HIS A 61 -5.87 7.12 18.65
C HIS A 61 -6.44 6.99 17.24
N ARG A 62 -6.93 8.08 16.66
CA ARG A 62 -7.44 8.09 15.30
C ARG A 62 -6.37 7.67 14.30
N VAL A 63 -5.19 8.29 14.36
CA VAL A 63 -4.07 7.94 13.46
C VAL A 63 -3.61 6.50 13.66
N ALA A 64 -3.61 6.00 14.89
CA ALA A 64 -3.26 4.60 15.17
C ALA A 64 -4.26 3.62 14.53
N VAL A 65 -5.55 3.92 14.60
CA VAL A 65 -6.61 3.13 13.96
C VAL A 65 -6.52 3.20 12.43
N GLU A 66 -6.32 4.39 11.87
CA GLU A 66 -6.16 4.57 10.42
C GLU A 66 -4.93 3.80 9.90
N ARG A 67 -3.79 3.85 10.61
CA ARG A 67 -2.60 3.05 10.26
C ARG A 67 -2.86 1.55 10.27
N LEU A 68 -3.67 1.07 11.21
CA LEU A 68 -4.05 -0.34 11.26
C LEU A 68 -4.89 -0.72 10.04
N TRP A 69 -5.84 0.14 9.64
CA TRP A 69 -6.64 -0.08 8.43
C TRP A 69 -5.77 -0.11 7.18
N GLU A 70 -4.84 0.83 7.05
CA GLU A 70 -3.90 0.86 5.92
C GLU A 70 -3.02 -0.39 5.88
N TRP A 71 -2.55 -0.86 7.04
CA TRP A 71 -1.78 -2.11 7.12
C TRP A 71 -2.62 -3.32 6.69
N MET A 72 -3.87 -3.42 7.14
CA MET A 72 -4.78 -4.51 6.73
C MET A 72 -5.09 -4.45 5.24
N ALA A 73 -5.33 -3.26 4.69
CA ALA A 73 -5.58 -3.06 3.26
C ALA A 73 -4.35 -3.45 2.43
N ALA A 74 -3.15 -3.02 2.83
CA ALA A 74 -1.91 -3.38 2.16
C ALA A 74 -1.69 -4.91 2.16
N LYS A 75 -1.94 -5.57 3.29
CA LYS A 75 -1.84 -7.03 3.39
C LYS A 75 -2.87 -7.77 2.54
N ALA A 76 -4.10 -7.29 2.50
CA ALA A 76 -5.14 -7.84 1.64
C ALA A 76 -4.75 -7.77 0.15
N VAL A 77 -4.20 -6.64 -0.29
CA VAL A 77 -3.80 -6.44 -1.68
C VAL A 77 -2.54 -7.24 -2.04
N ILE A 78 -1.51 -7.22 -1.19
CA ILE A 78 -0.21 -7.84 -1.48
C ILE A 78 -0.26 -9.35 -1.33
N ASP A 79 -0.80 -9.86 -0.23
CA ASP A 79 -0.76 -11.29 0.11
C ASP A 79 -2.05 -12.02 -0.32
N GLY A 80 -3.12 -11.29 -0.67
CA GLY A 80 -4.45 -11.87 -0.93
C GLY A 80 -5.14 -12.37 0.35
N LYS A 81 -4.51 -12.15 1.51
CA LYS A 81 -4.95 -12.63 2.82
C LYS A 81 -4.38 -11.74 3.93
N VAL A 82 -5.08 -11.67 5.06
CA VAL A 82 -4.67 -10.90 6.23
C VAL A 82 -4.74 -11.78 7.46
N VAL A 83 -3.65 -11.81 8.23
CA VAL A 83 -3.62 -12.44 9.55
C VAL A 83 -3.89 -11.36 10.58
N ILE A 84 -5.00 -11.52 11.32
CA ILE A 84 -5.40 -10.59 12.38
C ILE A 84 -5.05 -11.23 13.71
N GLU A 85 -4.19 -10.53 14.47
CA GLU A 85 -3.73 -10.91 15.81
C GLU A 85 -3.95 -9.74 16.77
N GLY A 86 -4.31 -10.06 18.00
CA GLY A 86 -4.43 -9.08 19.08
C GLY A 86 -4.10 -9.71 20.41
N LYS A 87 -3.68 -8.91 21.39
CA LYS A 87 -3.29 -9.37 22.73
C LYS A 87 -4.38 -10.24 23.39
N ASP A 88 -5.64 -9.88 23.17
CA ASP A 88 -6.82 -10.55 23.74
C ASP A 88 -7.69 -11.23 22.67
N MET A 89 -7.14 -11.47 21.47
CA MET A 89 -7.87 -12.10 20.35
C MET A 89 -7.03 -13.23 19.75
N PRO A 90 -7.56 -14.46 19.65
CA PRO A 90 -6.84 -15.54 18.99
C PRO A 90 -6.58 -15.18 17.53
N GLN A 91 -5.41 -15.57 17.02
CA GLN A 91 -5.02 -15.38 15.62
C GLN A 91 -6.13 -15.87 14.68
N ARG A 92 -6.46 -15.05 13.68
CA ARG A 92 -7.43 -15.37 12.63
C ARG A 92 -6.85 -15.04 11.27
N LEU A 93 -6.90 -16.00 10.36
CA LEU A 93 -6.61 -15.79 8.95
C LEU A 93 -7.90 -15.39 8.23
N VAL A 94 -7.83 -14.30 7.48
CA VAL A 94 -8.84 -13.89 6.50
C VAL A 94 -8.22 -14.09 5.12
N ASP A 95 -8.76 -15.02 4.34
CA ASP A 95 -8.30 -15.31 2.98
C ASP A 95 -9.34 -14.80 1.98
N PHE A 96 -8.93 -13.97 1.02
CA PHE A 96 -9.83 -13.43 0.01
C PHE A 96 -9.92 -14.32 -1.24
N GLY A 97 -9.26 -15.48 -1.24
CA GLY A 97 -9.37 -16.47 -2.31
C GLY A 97 -8.62 -16.09 -3.58
N ARG A 98 -7.56 -15.29 -3.48
CA ARG A 98 -6.72 -14.95 -4.64
C ARG A 98 -6.06 -16.22 -5.20
N ALA A 99 -6.11 -16.39 -6.52
CA ALA A 99 -5.48 -17.52 -7.19
C ALA A 99 -3.98 -17.61 -6.85
N ALA A 100 -3.50 -18.82 -6.56
CA ALA A 100 -2.12 -19.04 -6.11
C ALA A 100 -1.06 -18.55 -7.12
N GLY A 101 -1.36 -18.61 -8.42
CA GLY A 101 -0.47 -18.13 -9.48
C GLY A 101 -0.22 -16.62 -9.48
N HIS A 102 -1.08 -15.82 -8.83
CA HIS A 102 -0.98 -14.36 -8.80
C HIS A 102 0.01 -13.85 -7.73
N THR A 103 0.69 -14.75 -7.03
CA THR A 103 1.77 -14.41 -6.09
C THR A 103 3.09 -14.90 -6.68
N VAL A 104 3.72 -14.05 -7.48
CA VAL A 104 4.94 -14.42 -8.22
C VAL A 104 6.18 -14.10 -7.38
N VAL A 105 7.10 -15.08 -7.28
CA VAL A 105 8.40 -14.90 -6.64
C VAL A 105 9.49 -15.10 -7.69
N LEU A 106 10.25 -14.04 -7.96
CA LEU A 106 11.38 -14.11 -8.88
C LEU A 106 12.58 -14.82 -8.21
N GLY A 107 12.87 -16.03 -8.69
CA GLY A 107 13.99 -16.86 -8.26
C GLY A 107 15.34 -16.35 -8.77
N ALA A 108 16.43 -16.95 -8.29
CA ALA A 108 17.77 -16.63 -8.78
C ALA A 108 17.91 -16.93 -10.28
N GLY A 109 18.48 -16.00 -11.06
CA GLY A 109 18.62 -16.11 -12.51
C GLY A 109 17.40 -15.59 -13.29
N ALA A 110 16.33 -15.22 -12.59
CA ALA A 110 15.12 -14.63 -13.16
C ALA A 110 14.73 -13.32 -12.44
N ARG A 111 15.64 -12.72 -11.66
CA ARG A 111 15.36 -11.46 -10.97
C ARG A 111 15.58 -10.29 -11.92
N TRP A 112 14.83 -9.21 -11.72
CA TRP A 112 15.12 -7.95 -12.37
C TRP A 112 16.56 -7.52 -12.07
N GLY A 113 17.33 -7.26 -13.13
CA GLY A 113 18.76 -6.96 -13.07
C GLY A 113 19.68 -8.15 -13.32
N ASP A 114 19.16 -9.38 -13.37
CA ASP A 114 19.91 -10.54 -13.87
C ASP A 114 20.05 -10.46 -15.41
N PRO A 115 21.16 -10.92 -16.01
CA PRO A 115 21.34 -10.88 -17.46
C PRO A 115 20.25 -11.67 -18.21
N GLY A 116 19.65 -11.04 -19.22
CA GLY A 116 18.63 -11.69 -20.06
C GLY A 116 17.21 -11.70 -19.49
N VAL A 117 16.96 -11.03 -18.37
CA VAL A 117 15.61 -10.85 -17.80
C VAL A 117 15.02 -9.54 -18.30
N SER A 118 13.89 -9.61 -19.02
CA SER A 118 13.12 -8.44 -19.43
C SER A 118 12.08 -8.08 -18.37
N ILE A 119 12.16 -6.83 -17.88
CA ILE A 119 11.16 -6.29 -16.94
C ILE A 119 9.81 -6.06 -17.63
N LEU A 120 9.82 -5.68 -18.91
CA LEU A 120 8.60 -5.41 -19.67
C LEU A 120 7.82 -6.69 -19.94
N ASP A 121 8.50 -7.78 -20.31
CA ASP A 121 7.86 -9.08 -20.52
C ASP A 121 7.24 -9.63 -19.23
N ASP A 122 7.93 -9.48 -18.10
CA ASP A 122 7.37 -9.87 -16.79
C ASP A 122 6.10 -9.08 -16.46
N ILE A 123 6.12 -7.75 -16.63
CA ILE A 123 4.97 -6.88 -16.35
C ILE A 123 3.79 -7.21 -17.28
N GLN A 124 4.04 -7.44 -18.58
CA GLN A 124 3.02 -7.83 -19.54
C GLN A 124 2.43 -9.20 -19.19
N GLY A 125 3.28 -10.18 -18.88
CA GLY A 125 2.84 -11.51 -18.47
C GLY A 125 1.98 -11.49 -17.21
N TRP A 126 2.30 -10.63 -16.24
CA TRP A 126 1.46 -10.43 -15.05
C TRP A 126 0.14 -9.74 -15.38
N ALA A 127 0.14 -8.78 -16.30
CA ALA A 127 -1.09 -8.13 -16.76
C ALA A 127 -2.03 -9.10 -17.47
N ASP A 128 -1.49 -9.96 -18.34
CA ASP A 128 -2.24 -11.00 -19.05
C ASP A 128 -2.79 -12.06 -18.10
N MET A 129 -2.01 -12.42 -17.07
CA MET A 129 -2.46 -13.31 -15.99
C MET A 129 -3.65 -12.70 -15.23
N MET A 130 -3.57 -11.43 -14.87
CA MET A 130 -4.66 -10.72 -14.19
C MET A 130 -5.91 -10.59 -15.06
N HIS A 131 -5.74 -10.38 -16.37
CA HIS A 131 -6.84 -10.27 -17.31
C HIS A 131 -7.55 -11.62 -17.52
N SER A 132 -6.79 -12.71 -17.57
CA SER A 132 -7.30 -14.07 -17.81
C SER A 132 -7.93 -14.74 -16.59
N ALA A 133 -7.85 -14.11 -15.41
CA ALA A 133 -8.35 -14.68 -14.17
C ALA A 133 -9.88 -14.69 -14.08
N GLU A 134 -10.41 -15.55 -13.21
CA GLU A 134 -11.83 -15.56 -12.87
C GLU A 134 -12.23 -14.21 -12.24
N PHE A 135 -13.15 -13.48 -12.86
CA PHE A 135 -13.48 -12.08 -12.54
C PHE A 135 -12.28 -11.10 -12.68
N GLY A 136 -11.32 -11.45 -13.53
CA GLY A 136 -10.12 -10.67 -13.84
C GLY A 136 -10.40 -9.39 -14.63
N GLY A 137 -9.38 -8.53 -14.70
CA GLY A 137 -9.47 -7.24 -15.38
C GLY A 137 -8.08 -6.72 -15.77
N ALA A 138 -8.04 -5.80 -16.74
CA ALA A 138 -6.79 -5.21 -17.21
C ALA A 138 -6.22 -4.24 -16.15
N PRO A 139 -5.01 -4.46 -15.62
CA PRO A 139 -4.39 -3.54 -14.68
C PRO A 139 -3.93 -2.26 -15.39
N ASN A 140 -4.02 -1.12 -14.69
CA ASN A 140 -3.59 0.18 -15.21
C ASN A 140 -2.56 0.90 -14.31
N ARG A 141 -2.18 0.28 -13.19
CA ARG A 141 -1.27 0.85 -12.20
C ARG A 141 -0.40 -0.24 -11.61
N ILE A 142 0.91 -0.01 -11.67
CA ILE A 142 1.90 -0.80 -10.94
C ILE A 142 2.45 0.03 -9.77
N THR A 143 2.57 -0.58 -8.60
CA THR A 143 3.22 0.00 -7.42
C THR A 143 4.48 -0.80 -7.14
N VAL A 144 5.64 -0.14 -7.10
CA VAL A 144 6.94 -0.81 -7.03
C VAL A 144 7.67 -0.38 -5.76
N GLY A 145 8.33 -1.34 -5.09
CA GLY A 145 9.20 -1.07 -3.94
C GLY A 145 10.46 -0.28 -4.33
N THR A 146 11.09 0.38 -3.37
CA THR A 146 12.25 1.25 -3.64
C THR A 146 13.45 0.52 -4.24
N ASP A 147 13.71 -0.73 -3.82
CA ASP A 147 14.80 -1.54 -4.36
C ASP A 147 14.53 -1.99 -5.81
N ALA A 148 13.32 -2.49 -6.07
CA ALA A 148 12.89 -2.87 -7.41
C ALA A 148 12.87 -1.64 -8.35
N TRP A 149 12.45 -0.48 -7.87
CA TRP A 149 12.53 0.79 -8.60
C TRP A 149 13.99 1.19 -8.92
N GLY A 150 14.92 0.94 -7.99
CA GLY A 150 16.34 1.20 -8.17
C GLY A 150 16.96 0.44 -9.34
N VAL A 151 16.47 -0.77 -9.62
CA VAL A 151 16.84 -1.58 -10.79
C VAL A 151 16.07 -1.12 -12.03
N MET A 152 14.74 -1.02 -11.93
CA MET A 152 13.84 -0.66 -13.04
C MET A 152 14.24 0.65 -13.73
N ARG A 153 14.63 1.68 -12.97
CA ARG A 153 15.02 2.99 -13.54
C ARG A 153 16.31 2.98 -14.37
N ARG A 154 17.08 1.89 -14.31
CA ARG A 154 18.37 1.71 -15.02
C ARG A 154 18.27 0.70 -16.16
N ASP A 155 17.12 0.06 -16.30
CA ASP A 155 16.88 -0.96 -17.30
C ASP A 155 16.95 -0.38 -18.72
N SER A 156 17.65 -1.05 -19.62
CA SER A 156 17.89 -0.54 -20.97
C SER A 156 16.64 -0.53 -21.84
N GLU A 157 15.72 -1.47 -21.66
CA GLU A 157 14.47 -1.54 -22.43
C GLU A 157 13.53 -0.42 -22.00
N ILE A 158 13.40 -0.20 -20.69
CA ILE A 158 12.62 0.92 -20.15
C ILE A 158 13.21 2.27 -20.57
N LEU A 159 14.53 2.42 -20.54
CA LEU A 159 15.19 3.64 -21.01
C LEU A 159 15.01 3.85 -22.53
N ALA A 160 14.98 2.77 -23.32
CA ALA A 160 14.71 2.85 -24.75
C ALA A 160 13.27 3.29 -25.05
N GLU A 161 12.29 2.81 -24.26
CA GLU A 161 10.89 3.26 -24.35
C GLU A 161 10.71 4.75 -23.98
N MET A 162 11.62 5.32 -23.20
CA MET A 162 11.64 6.74 -22.84
C MET A 162 12.33 7.63 -23.88
N ASP A 163 12.95 7.07 -24.91
CA ASP A 163 13.70 7.83 -25.91
C ASP A 163 12.77 8.53 -26.91
N LEU A 164 12.48 9.80 -26.63
CA LEU A 164 11.64 10.68 -27.44
C LEU A 164 12.19 10.94 -28.86
N THR A 165 13.46 10.60 -29.16
CA THR A 165 14.01 10.72 -30.52
C THR A 165 13.50 9.62 -31.46
N ARG A 166 13.02 8.50 -30.91
CA ARG A 166 12.41 7.39 -31.67
C ARG A 166 10.88 7.47 -31.75
N ARG A 167 10.22 8.19 -30.84
CA ARG A 167 8.75 8.25 -30.73
C ARG A 167 8.23 9.68 -30.83
N GLY A 168 7.56 10.01 -31.93
CA GLY A 168 6.89 11.29 -32.14
C GLY A 168 5.61 11.51 -31.30
N ASN A 169 5.41 10.83 -30.16
CA ASN A 169 4.23 10.97 -29.31
C ASN A 169 4.59 10.95 -27.81
N ALA A 170 4.00 11.87 -27.04
CA ALA A 170 4.56 12.45 -25.81
C ALA A 170 4.04 11.86 -24.47
N ASP A 171 3.45 10.67 -24.47
CA ASP A 171 2.67 10.17 -23.31
C ASP A 171 3.46 9.28 -22.32
N LEU A 172 4.77 9.07 -22.54
CA LEU A 172 5.66 8.30 -21.66
C LEU A 172 6.54 9.25 -20.84
N THR A 173 6.17 9.46 -19.58
CA THR A 173 6.94 10.32 -18.66
C THR A 173 7.34 9.55 -17.42
N ILE A 174 8.52 8.92 -17.44
CA ILE A 174 9.10 8.24 -16.28
C ILE A 174 10.21 9.10 -15.67
N LYS A 175 10.13 9.39 -14.38
CA LYS A 175 11.12 10.21 -13.67
C LYS A 175 12.31 9.35 -13.24
N THR A 176 13.37 9.28 -14.05
CA THR A 176 14.58 8.50 -13.76
C THR A 176 15.59 9.19 -12.83
N GLY A 177 15.42 10.51 -12.63
CA GLY A 177 16.25 11.34 -11.76
C GLY A 177 16.03 11.13 -10.25
N LEU A 178 16.68 11.97 -9.44
CA LEU A 178 16.47 11.97 -7.99
C LEU A 178 15.04 12.37 -7.67
N MET A 179 14.30 11.48 -7.00
CA MET A 179 12.97 11.80 -6.48
C MET A 179 13.08 12.29 -5.03
N THR A 180 12.43 13.42 -4.72
CA THR A 180 12.27 13.94 -3.35
C THR A 180 11.71 12.90 -2.39
N THR A 181 12.22 12.82 -1.16
CA THR A 181 11.84 11.80 -0.17
C THR A 181 10.36 11.92 0.26
N GLY A 182 9.62 10.80 0.31
CA GLY A 182 8.19 10.69 0.62
C GLY A 182 7.67 9.24 0.51
N GLU A 183 6.47 8.96 1.04
CA GLU A 183 5.92 7.61 1.29
C GLU A 183 5.50 6.84 0.02
N VAL A 184 4.78 7.47 -0.93
CA VAL A 184 4.44 6.91 -2.26
C VAL A 184 4.62 8.01 -3.31
N ARG A 185 5.21 7.68 -4.45
CA ARG A 185 5.52 8.66 -5.51
C ARG A 185 5.11 8.16 -6.88
N TYR A 186 4.58 9.07 -7.68
CA TYR A 186 4.34 8.80 -9.10
C TYR A 186 5.67 8.72 -9.85
N GLY A 187 6.04 7.50 -10.23
CA GLY A 187 7.25 7.21 -11.01
C GLY A 187 7.11 7.58 -12.48
N GLY A 188 5.90 7.44 -13.04
CA GLY A 188 5.60 7.78 -14.42
C GLY A 188 4.49 6.96 -15.05
N THR A 189 4.21 7.25 -16.32
CA THR A 189 3.35 6.42 -17.16
C THR A 189 4.22 5.51 -18.02
N LEU A 190 4.00 4.20 -17.96
CA LEU A 190 4.47 3.28 -18.99
C LEU A 190 3.45 3.35 -20.14
N GLY A 191 3.90 3.59 -21.37
CA GLY A 191 3.02 3.76 -22.51
C GLY A 191 2.41 2.41 -22.91
N GLY A 192 1.14 2.21 -22.58
CA GLY A 192 0.31 1.21 -23.23
C GLY A 192 -0.19 1.78 -24.55
N GLY A 193 -0.13 0.98 -25.63
CA GLY A 193 -0.78 1.32 -26.90
C GLY A 193 -2.29 1.47 -26.75
#